data_AF-A0A0B1TSX1-F1
#
_entry.id   AF-A0A0B1TSX1-F1
#
_cell.length_a   1.000
_cell.length_b   1.000
_cell.length_c   1.000
_cell.angle_alpha   90.00
_cell.angle_beta   90.00
_cell.angle_gamma   90.00
#
_symmetry.space_group_name_H-M   'P 1'
#
loop_
_entity.id
_entity.type
_entity.pdbx_description
1 polymer ?
#
loop_
_entity_poly.entity_id
_entity_poly.type
_entity_poly.pdbx_seq_one_letter_code
_entity_poly.pdbx_strand_id
1 'polypeptide(L)'
;MILLILFAVVYTSYAQNEIDFDNPGNCGTSGTNWKPCIERKVADQVFGSCCERFVPPECRGLCIYETNAIEARVVVGQTVQIFKT
;
A
#
# COMPACT_ATOMS: atom_id res chain seq x y z
N MET A 1 25.94 1.03 -26.89
CA MET A 1 25.79 -0.05 -25.88
C MET A 1 25.25 0.45 -24.56
N ILE A 2 25.76 1.53 -23.97
CA ILE A 2 25.29 2.07 -22.67
C ILE A 2 23.78 2.43 -22.67
N LEU A 3 23.28 3.04 -23.75
CA LEU A 3 21.85 3.37 -23.90
C LEU A 3 20.94 2.15 -23.82
N LEU A 4 21.32 1.02 -24.44
CA LEU A 4 20.53 -0.21 -24.43
C LEU A 4 20.46 -0.82 -23.03
N ILE A 5 21.53 -0.69 -22.24
CA ILE A 5 21.58 -1.16 -20.85
C ILE A 5 20.65 -0.32 -19.98
N LEU A 6 20.64 1.01 -20.17
CA LEU A 6 19.74 1.91 -19.44
C LEU A 6 18.27 1.59 -19.75
N PHE A 7 17.93 1.38 -21.02
CA PHE A 7 16.59 0.94 -21.40
C PHE A 7 16.24 -0.40 -20.74
N ALA A 8 17.11 -1.41 -20.79
CA ALA A 8 16.85 -2.70 -20.17
C ALA A 8 16.62 -2.63 -18.66
N VAL A 9 17.43 -1.85 -17.93
CA VAL A 9 17.26 -1.66 -16.46
C VAL A 9 15.93 -0.98 -16.16
N VAL A 10 15.57 0.03 -16.95
CA VAL A 10 14.29 0.74 -16.87
C VAL A 10 13.11 -0.19 -17.19
N TYR A 11 13.21 -1.05 -18.21
CA TYR A 11 12.18 -2.06 -18.50
C TYR A 11 11.99 -3.06 -17.35
N THR A 12 13.07 -3.52 -16.72
CA THR A 12 12.98 -4.50 -15.62
C THR A 12 12.36 -3.94 -14.34
N SER A 13 12.44 -2.62 -14.09
CA SER A 13 11.77 -2.01 -12.94
C SER A 13 10.26 -1.81 -13.18
N TYR A 14 9.82 -1.70 -14.43
CA TYR A 14 8.39 -1.62 -14.78
C TYR A 14 7.67 -2.96 -14.79
N ALA A 15 8.38 -4.09 -14.82
CA ALA A 15 7.81 -5.42 -14.64
C ALA A 15 7.43 -5.65 -13.16
N GLN A 16 6.68 -4.73 -12.56
CA GLN A 16 6.01 -4.95 -11.30
C GLN A 16 4.90 -5.97 -11.54
N ASN A 17 5.13 -7.18 -11.00
CA ASN A 17 4.13 -8.21 -10.67
C ASN A 17 2.69 -7.74 -10.92
N GLU A 18 2.20 -8.05 -12.13
CA GLU A 18 0.85 -7.73 -12.58
C GLU A 18 -0.12 -8.44 -11.63
N ILE A 19 -0.84 -7.64 -10.84
CA ILE A 19 -1.98 -8.15 -10.10
C ILE A 19 -3.08 -8.22 -11.15
N ASP A 20 -3.48 -9.44 -11.50
CA ASP A 20 -4.62 -9.63 -12.38
C ASP A 20 -5.88 -9.21 -11.62
N PHE A 21 -6.28 -7.94 -11.78
CA PHE A 21 -7.48 -7.38 -11.16
C PHE A 21 -8.76 -8.10 -11.60
N ASP A 22 -8.71 -8.83 -12.73
CA ASP A 22 -9.82 -9.60 -13.27
C ASP A 22 -9.92 -11.00 -12.61
N ASN A 23 -8.94 -11.40 -11.79
CA ASN A 23 -8.96 -12.64 -11.02
C ASN A 23 -8.97 -12.38 -9.50
N PRO A 24 -10.16 -12.27 -8.87
CA PRO A 24 -10.30 -11.97 -7.45
C PRO A 24 -9.72 -13.04 -6.50
N GLY A 25 -9.27 -14.19 -7.01
CA GLY A 25 -8.63 -15.24 -6.22
C GLY A 25 -7.19 -14.96 -5.81
N ASN A 26 -6.53 -13.96 -6.41
CA ASN A 26 -5.08 -13.75 -6.28
C ASN A 26 -4.70 -12.35 -5.74
N CYS A 27 -5.44 -11.84 -4.76
CA CYS A 27 -5.19 -10.55 -4.12
C CYS A 27 -5.44 -10.62 -2.61
N GLY A 28 -4.88 -9.68 -1.83
CA GLY A 28 -5.08 -9.65 -0.38
C GLY A 28 -4.50 -10.86 0.37
N THR A 29 -3.50 -11.53 -0.20
CA THR A 29 -2.84 -12.71 0.39
C THR A 29 -1.39 -12.43 0.74
N SER A 30 -0.78 -13.27 1.58
CA SER A 30 0.67 -13.18 1.86
C SER A 30 1.52 -13.34 0.60
N GLY A 31 1.13 -14.23 -0.33
CA GLY A 31 1.82 -14.44 -1.60
C GLY A 31 1.78 -13.23 -2.54
N THR A 32 0.82 -12.32 -2.35
CA THR A 32 0.68 -11.07 -3.12
C THR A 32 1.17 -9.86 -2.35
N ASN A 33 1.89 -10.06 -1.23
CA ASN A 33 2.29 -8.99 -0.32
C ASN A 33 1.10 -8.11 0.11
N TRP A 34 -0.06 -8.72 0.31
CA TRP A 34 -1.30 -8.06 0.72
C TRP A 34 -1.77 -6.95 -0.23
N LYS A 35 -1.31 -6.98 -1.48
CA LYS A 35 -1.74 -6.03 -2.51
C LYS A 35 -3.27 -6.05 -2.65
N PRO A 36 -3.94 -4.89 -2.79
CA PRO A 36 -5.38 -4.82 -2.91
C PRO A 36 -5.88 -5.49 -4.19
N CYS A 37 -7.13 -5.96 -4.15
CA CYS A 37 -7.84 -6.55 -5.30
C CYS A 37 -8.30 -5.54 -6.35
N ILE A 38 -7.99 -4.27 -6.12
CA ILE A 38 -8.32 -3.12 -6.95
C ILE A 38 -7.07 -2.27 -7.09
N GLU A 39 -7.05 -1.32 -8.01
CA GLU A 39 -5.94 -0.40 -8.15
C GLU A 39 -5.63 0.28 -6.81
N ARG A 40 -4.35 0.32 -6.40
CA ARG A 40 -3.90 0.89 -5.10
C ARG A 40 -4.49 2.27 -4.86
N LYS A 41 -4.51 3.12 -5.89
CA LYS A 41 -5.09 4.47 -5.84
C LYS A 41 -6.57 4.47 -5.44
N VAL A 42 -7.35 3.52 -5.95
CA VAL A 42 -8.77 3.37 -5.61
C VAL A 42 -8.91 2.85 -4.19
N ALA A 43 -8.08 1.88 -3.78
CA ALA A 43 -8.05 1.40 -2.39
C ALA A 43 -7.75 2.53 -1.39
N ASP A 44 -6.76 3.37 -1.68
CA ASP A 44 -6.39 4.53 -0.85
C ASP A 44 -7.56 5.52 -0.74
N GLN A 45 -8.26 5.81 -1.84
CA GLN A 45 -9.42 6.71 -1.85
C GLN A 45 -10.60 6.16 -1.03
N VAL A 46 -10.91 4.86 -1.19
CA VAL A 46 -11.97 4.20 -0.42
C VAL A 46 -11.61 4.19 1.07
N PHE A 47 -10.37 3.85 1.41
CA PHE A 47 -9.89 3.87 2.78
C PHE A 47 -9.98 5.27 3.40
N GLY A 48 -9.54 6.31 2.68
CA GLY A 48 -9.64 7.70 3.12
C GLY A 48 -11.08 8.12 3.40
N SER A 49 -12.01 7.77 2.49
CA SER A 49 -13.44 8.05 2.65
C SER A 49 -14.03 7.35 3.89
N CYS A 50 -13.63 6.11 4.14
CA CYS A 50 -14.00 5.38 5.36
C CYS A 50 -13.45 6.07 6.62
N CYS A 51 -12.18 6.51 6.58
CA CYS A 51 -11.59 7.22 7.70
C CYS A 51 -12.34 8.53 8.01
N GLU A 52 -12.65 9.34 7.00
CA GLU A 52 -13.39 10.58 7.20
C GLU A 52 -14.76 10.34 7.84
N ARG A 53 -15.42 9.23 7.48
CA ARG A 53 -16.75 8.89 7.97
C ARG A 53 -16.75 8.31 9.39
N PHE A 54 -15.79 7.46 9.72
CA PHE A 54 -15.84 6.65 10.95
C PHE A 54 -14.83 7.09 12.02
N VAL A 55 -13.79 7.83 11.65
CA VAL A 55 -12.74 8.25 12.58
C VAL A 55 -12.94 9.71 12.99
N PRO A 56 -12.93 10.00 14.30
CA PRO A 56 -12.98 11.37 14.81
C PRO A 56 -11.88 12.27 14.23
N PRO A 57 -12.12 13.56 13.97
CA PRO A 57 -11.17 14.47 13.33
C PRO A 57 -9.78 14.47 13.95
N GLU A 58 -9.69 14.40 15.28
CA GLU A 58 -8.46 14.36 16.07
C GLU A 58 -7.61 13.10 15.82
N CYS A 59 -8.22 12.01 15.36
CA CYS A 59 -7.57 10.72 15.11
C CYS A 59 -7.30 10.47 13.62
N ARG A 60 -7.79 11.32 12.70
CA ARG A 60 -7.64 11.10 11.25
C ARG A 60 -6.20 11.11 10.78
N GLY A 61 -5.31 11.80 11.49
CA GLY A 61 -3.86 11.77 11.22
C GLY A 61 -3.21 10.39 11.38
N LEU A 62 -3.91 9.43 12.01
CA LEU A 62 -3.45 8.05 12.18
C LEU A 62 -3.95 7.11 11.06
N CYS A 63 -4.82 7.59 10.17
CA CYS A 63 -5.36 6.79 9.07
C CYS A 63 -4.34 6.64 7.96
N ILE A 64 -3.60 5.52 7.96
CA ILE A 64 -2.64 5.16 6.92
C ILE A 64 -3.02 3.77 6.40
N TYR A 65 -3.27 3.68 5.09
CA TYR A 65 -3.46 2.40 4.42
C TYR A 65 -2.11 1.87 3.94
N GLU A 66 -1.61 0.83 4.60
CA GLU A 66 -0.33 0.22 4.24
C GLU A 66 -0.42 -1.30 4.14
N THR A 67 0.14 -1.85 3.07
CA THR A 67 0.18 -3.29 2.75
C THR A 67 1.55 -3.90 3.03
N ASN A 68 2.60 -3.08 3.05
CA ASN A 68 3.96 -3.45 3.42
C ASN A 68 4.07 -3.62 4.94
N ALA A 69 4.31 -4.86 5.37
CA ALA A 69 4.42 -5.20 6.79
C ALA A 69 5.55 -4.45 7.52
N ILE A 70 6.61 -4.03 6.84
CA ILE A 70 7.71 -3.28 7.44
C ILE A 70 7.29 -1.84 7.73
N GLU A 71 6.68 -1.17 6.75
CA GLU A 71 6.20 0.20 6.89
C GLU A 71 5.05 0.28 7.90
N ALA A 72 4.14 -0.70 7.89
CA ALA A 72 3.07 -0.80 8.88
C ALA A 72 3.59 -0.87 10.33
N ARG A 73 4.71 -1.58 10.57
CA ARG A 73 5.32 -1.64 11.91
C ARG A 73 5.85 -0.29 12.38
N VAL A 74 6.39 0.52 11.48
CA VAL A 74 6.87 1.87 11.80
C VAL A 74 5.69 2.75 12.23
N VAL A 75 4.59 2.73 11.45
CA VAL A 75 3.37 3.48 11.75
C VAL A 75 2.78 3.09 13.10
N VAL A 76 2.63 1.78 13.35
CA VAL A 76 2.11 1.27 14.64
C VAL A 76 3.05 1.66 15.78
N GLY A 77 4.37 1.51 15.59
CA GLY A 77 5.37 1.88 16.59
C GLY A 77 5.31 3.35 16.98
N GLN A 78 5.24 4.26 15.99
CA GLN A 78 5.07 5.70 16.22
C GLN A 78 3.80 6.00 17.00
N THR A 79 2.69 5.38 16.61
CA THR A 79 1.39 5.54 17.27
C THR A 79 1.42 5.08 18.73
N VAL A 80 2.08 3.95 19.03
CA VAL A 80 2.22 3.44 20.41
C VAL A 80 3.04 4.40 21.29
N GLN A 81 4.06 5.07 20.75
CA GLN A 81 4.82 6.06 21.54
C GLN A 81 3.94 7.26 21.93
N ILE A 82 3.00 7.67 21.05
CA ILE A 82 2.06 8.77 21.32
C ILE A 82 1.10 8.39 22.45
N PHE A 83 0.59 7.16 22.48
CA PHE A 83 -0.35 6.71 23.52
C PHE A 83 0.29 6.31 24.85
N LYS A 84 1.62 6.20 24.92
CA LYS A 84 2.35 5.82 26.14
C LYS A 84 2.80 7.03 26.98
N THR A 85 2.59 8.25 26.50
CA THR A 85 2.82 9.51 27.23
C THR A 85 1.54 9.96 27.91
#